data_AF-A0A7V8NTP0-F1
#
_entry.id   AF-A0A7V8NTP0-F1
#
_cell.length_a   1.000
_cell.length_b   1.000
_cell.length_c   1.000
_cell.angle_alpha   90.00
_cell.angle_beta   90.00
_cell.angle_gamma   90.00
#
_symmetry.space_group_name_H-M   'P 1'
#
loop_
_entity.id
_entity.type
_entity.pdbx_description
1 polymer ?
#
loop_
_entity_poly.entity_id
_entity_poly.type
_entity_poly.pdbx_seq_one_letter_code
_entity_poly.pdbx_strand_id
1 'polypeptide(L)'
;TGLSGGGWQTIFLSALDERVKAATPVAGYSSTTTKVEARQYGDLGDLEQNGSDFLANVDYTHLTAMMAPRPTLLIHNAEDNCCFRAPLVKPLIYDGIRPFFKLYGKEDVFRWYENRDPGTHNYQLDNREHAYRFFSQQFGMSIVDKEIPAGQEIKAYEELVVGLSKDNLTILDLARKIAGATRRSPIPSVSAARSAWAHSERQKLISVVRYKPERLARTWTVANTKNKGLETLSYLFEMDNGLAASGVWVKGIDAPAGARVTLLLHDQGRKAAAVDLSARVNGDEQVLALDLTFFGDTWKDLEPFSYVQILDGEGERAVGIQAAQLIEIAEWLRKRTGAQRVRLESRGIRTEAIALVAAALQPDVFSDVVVHEGMASLDYVLQTPVRFQDAPELFCLDLYKEFDIDRLAPMAA
;
A
#
# COMPACT_ATOMS: atom_id res chain seq x y z
N THR A 1 -27.13 -5.20 4.58
CA THR A 1 -27.16 -5.21 3.10
C THR A 1 -26.72 -3.85 2.64
N GLY A 2 -26.01 -3.78 1.51
CA GLY A 2 -25.49 -2.54 0.96
C GLY A 2 -24.74 -2.82 -0.35
N LEU A 3 -24.59 -1.77 -1.16
CA LEU A 3 -23.89 -1.77 -2.45
C LEU A 3 -22.45 -1.28 -2.29
N SER A 4 -21.49 -1.85 -3.04
CA SER A 4 -20.12 -1.34 -3.12
C SER A 4 -19.46 -1.30 -1.75
N GLY A 5 -19.00 -0.15 -1.27
CA GLY A 5 -18.53 0.01 0.11
C GLY A 5 -19.55 -0.46 1.16
N GLY A 6 -20.86 -0.32 0.92
CA GLY A 6 -21.89 -0.92 1.78
C GLY A 6 -21.98 -2.45 1.69
N GLY A 7 -21.58 -3.03 0.56
CA GLY A 7 -21.45 -4.48 0.37
C GLY A 7 -20.22 -5.03 1.11
N TRP A 8 -19.09 -4.33 1.00
CA TRP A 8 -17.89 -4.55 1.82
C TRP A 8 -18.23 -4.51 3.31
N GLN A 9 -18.85 -3.43 3.80
CA GLN A 9 -19.28 -3.30 5.19
C GLN A 9 -20.24 -4.41 5.60
N THR A 10 -21.18 -4.79 4.71
CA THR A 10 -22.13 -5.87 4.99
C THR A 10 -21.39 -7.17 5.27
N ILE A 11 -20.42 -7.57 4.45
CA ILE A 11 -19.71 -8.83 4.69
C ILE A 11 -18.80 -8.73 5.92
N PHE A 12 -18.11 -7.60 6.09
CA PHE A 12 -17.20 -7.39 7.21
C PHE A 12 -17.94 -7.48 8.56
N LEU A 13 -19.04 -6.72 8.70
CA LEU A 13 -19.85 -6.71 9.91
C LEU A 13 -20.55 -8.05 10.14
N SER A 14 -21.14 -8.64 9.09
CA SER A 14 -21.89 -9.89 9.27
C SER A 14 -20.99 -11.08 9.59
N ALA A 15 -19.80 -11.16 8.99
CA ALA A 15 -18.84 -12.22 9.29
C ALA A 15 -18.37 -12.16 10.75
N LEU A 16 -18.07 -10.97 11.26
CA LEU A 16 -17.46 -10.77 12.58
C LEU A 16 -18.46 -10.61 13.74
N ASP A 17 -19.70 -10.22 13.45
CA ASP A 17 -20.75 -10.06 14.45
C ASP A 17 -21.82 -11.15 14.31
N GLU A 18 -21.76 -12.14 15.19
CA GLU A 18 -22.70 -13.28 15.20
C GLU A 18 -24.16 -12.88 15.47
N ARG A 19 -24.42 -11.64 15.91
CA ARG A 19 -25.80 -11.12 16.08
C ARG A 19 -26.47 -10.92 14.72
N VAL A 20 -25.71 -10.71 13.65
CA VAL A 20 -26.25 -10.61 12.29
C VAL A 20 -26.65 -12.01 11.82
N LYS A 21 -27.96 -12.22 11.61
CA LYS A 21 -28.55 -13.54 11.28
C LYS A 21 -28.77 -13.79 9.79
N ALA A 22 -28.88 -12.74 8.98
CA ALA A 22 -28.98 -12.84 7.53
C ALA A 22 -28.27 -11.66 6.86
N ALA A 23 -27.61 -11.88 5.73
CA ALA A 23 -26.86 -10.84 5.03
C ALA A 23 -27.07 -10.86 3.52
N THR A 24 -27.07 -9.68 2.91
CA THR A 24 -27.07 -9.52 1.45
C THR A 24 -26.03 -8.48 1.04
N PRO A 25 -24.75 -8.86 0.91
CA PRO A 25 -23.74 -8.02 0.30
C PRO A 25 -24.01 -7.88 -1.21
N VAL A 26 -23.93 -6.65 -1.73
CA VAL A 26 -24.15 -6.36 -3.15
C VAL A 26 -22.90 -5.72 -3.75
N ALA A 27 -22.29 -6.37 -4.75
CA ALA A 27 -21.15 -5.91 -5.54
C ALA A 27 -20.17 -5.05 -4.72
N GLY A 28 -19.53 -5.64 -3.71
CA GLY A 28 -18.76 -4.88 -2.73
C GLY A 28 -17.42 -5.48 -2.31
N TYR A 29 -17.08 -6.69 -2.75
CA TYR A 29 -15.79 -7.29 -2.42
C TYR A 29 -15.44 -8.42 -3.41
N SER A 30 -14.15 -8.74 -3.46
CA SER A 30 -13.58 -9.86 -4.21
C SER A 30 -12.44 -10.47 -3.41
N SER A 31 -11.99 -11.67 -3.78
CA SER A 31 -10.82 -12.29 -3.14
C SER A 31 -9.54 -11.50 -3.45
N THR A 32 -8.56 -11.51 -2.54
CA THR A 32 -7.23 -10.94 -2.82
C THR A 32 -6.60 -11.56 -4.07
N THR A 33 -6.77 -12.87 -4.30
CA THR A 33 -6.31 -13.54 -5.52
C THR A 33 -6.91 -12.91 -6.78
N THR A 34 -8.23 -12.67 -6.79
CA THR A 34 -8.90 -12.01 -7.92
C THR A 34 -8.34 -10.61 -8.15
N LYS A 35 -8.15 -9.83 -7.07
CA LYS A 35 -7.58 -8.47 -7.13
C LYS A 35 -6.22 -8.49 -7.81
N VAL A 36 -5.30 -9.34 -7.35
CA VAL A 36 -3.90 -9.35 -7.81
C VAL A 36 -3.75 -10.01 -9.17
N GLU A 37 -4.24 -11.24 -9.35
CA GLU A 37 -3.97 -12.03 -10.56
C GLU A 37 -4.75 -11.54 -11.79
N ALA A 38 -5.95 -10.99 -11.58
CA ALA A 38 -6.81 -10.49 -12.64
C ALA A 38 -6.89 -8.97 -12.67
N ARG A 39 -5.91 -8.26 -12.09
CA ARG A 39 -5.85 -6.80 -12.03
C ARG A 39 -6.09 -6.12 -13.39
N GLN A 40 -5.61 -6.70 -14.48
CA GLN A 40 -5.84 -6.14 -15.83
C GLN A 40 -7.33 -6.05 -16.21
N TYR A 41 -8.19 -6.85 -15.56
CA TYR A 41 -9.62 -6.98 -15.84
C TYR A 41 -10.52 -6.48 -14.69
N GLY A 42 -9.93 -5.88 -13.65
CA GLY A 42 -10.62 -5.39 -12.46
C GLY A 42 -9.78 -4.34 -11.71
N ASP A 43 -10.09 -4.13 -10.43
CA ASP A 43 -9.35 -3.23 -9.55
C ASP A 43 -8.59 -4.01 -8.45
N LEU A 44 -7.74 -3.31 -7.68
CA LEU A 44 -7.17 -3.83 -6.43
C LEU A 44 -8.06 -3.51 -5.21
N GLY A 45 -9.26 -2.98 -5.44
CA GLY A 45 -10.09 -2.29 -4.46
C GLY A 45 -9.51 -0.95 -4.01
N ASP A 46 -10.29 -0.28 -3.16
CA ASP A 46 -9.92 0.96 -2.49
C ASP A 46 -9.31 0.71 -1.10
N LEU A 47 -8.70 1.74 -0.51
CA LEU A 47 -8.11 1.69 0.83
C LEU A 47 -9.07 1.19 1.92
N GLU A 48 -10.38 1.43 1.78
CA GLU A 48 -11.38 0.91 2.73
C GLU A 48 -11.37 -0.62 2.79
N GLN A 49 -11.07 -1.29 1.68
CA GLN A 49 -11.06 -2.74 1.58
C GLN A 49 -9.72 -3.37 1.98
N ASN A 50 -8.65 -2.57 2.04
CA ASN A 50 -7.28 -3.04 2.18
C ASN A 50 -6.60 -2.34 3.37
N GLY A 51 -7.28 -2.30 4.51
CA GLY A 51 -6.71 -1.74 5.74
C GLY A 51 -5.41 -2.45 6.13
N SER A 52 -4.45 -1.71 6.70
CA SER A 52 -3.14 -2.26 7.07
C SER A 52 -3.26 -3.50 7.96
N ASP A 53 -2.47 -4.53 7.63
CA ASP A 53 -2.42 -5.84 8.30
C ASP A 53 -3.73 -6.67 8.22
N PHE A 54 -4.78 -6.19 7.53
CA PHE A 54 -6.05 -6.92 7.42
C PHE A 54 -5.93 -8.22 6.62
N LEU A 55 -5.26 -8.16 5.46
CA LEU A 55 -5.11 -9.28 4.54
C LEU A 55 -4.04 -10.29 4.98
N ALA A 56 -3.19 -9.90 5.94
CA ALA A 56 -2.11 -10.74 6.48
C ALA A 56 -2.60 -12.10 7.05
N ASN A 57 -3.86 -12.19 7.47
CA ASN A 57 -4.44 -13.40 8.07
C ASN A 57 -5.83 -13.76 7.54
N VAL A 58 -6.47 -12.86 6.80
CA VAL A 58 -7.88 -12.98 6.40
C VAL A 58 -8.03 -12.53 4.95
N ASP A 59 -8.93 -13.18 4.22
CA ASP A 59 -9.34 -12.77 2.87
C ASP A 59 -10.87 -12.69 2.88
N TYR A 60 -11.45 -12.00 1.90
CA TYR A 60 -12.89 -11.92 1.75
C TYR A 60 -13.54 -13.28 1.49
N THR A 61 -12.79 -14.25 0.96
CA THR A 61 -13.20 -15.65 0.90
C THR A 61 -13.44 -16.22 2.31
N HIS A 62 -12.51 -15.97 3.25
CA HIS A 62 -12.64 -16.36 4.65
C HIS A 62 -13.84 -15.68 5.33
N LEU A 63 -14.00 -14.36 5.17
CA LEU A 63 -15.15 -13.64 5.72
C LEU A 63 -16.49 -14.20 5.18
N THR A 64 -16.53 -14.57 3.91
CA THR A 64 -17.72 -15.21 3.31
C THR A 64 -17.96 -16.60 3.88
N ALA A 65 -16.92 -17.40 4.09
CA ALA A 65 -17.03 -18.71 4.73
C ALA A 65 -17.52 -18.65 6.18
N MET A 66 -17.11 -17.61 6.94
CA MET A 66 -17.56 -17.36 8.32
C MET A 66 -19.06 -17.06 8.43
N MET A 67 -19.73 -16.83 7.30
CA MET A 67 -21.19 -16.77 7.31
C MET A 67 -21.83 -18.14 7.48
N ALA A 68 -21.18 -19.26 7.17
CA ALA A 68 -21.80 -20.57 7.34
C ALA A 68 -22.14 -20.85 8.82
N PRO A 69 -23.37 -21.33 9.14
CA PRO A 69 -24.49 -21.66 8.26
C PRO A 69 -25.58 -20.57 8.14
N ARG A 70 -25.28 -19.32 8.49
CA ARG A 70 -26.22 -18.18 8.48
C ARG A 70 -26.62 -17.80 7.05
N PRO A 71 -27.92 -17.61 6.78
CA PRO A 71 -28.41 -17.22 5.46
C PRO A 71 -27.68 -16.03 4.85
N THR A 72 -27.20 -16.20 3.62
CA THR A 72 -26.44 -15.16 2.91
C THR A 72 -26.79 -15.18 1.43
N LEU A 73 -27.17 -14.03 0.88
CA LEU A 73 -27.38 -13.82 -0.57
C LEU A 73 -26.28 -12.91 -1.10
N LEU A 74 -25.42 -13.44 -1.99
CA LEU A 74 -24.46 -12.62 -2.71
C LEU A 74 -25.09 -12.12 -4.00
N ILE A 75 -25.12 -10.80 -4.18
CA ILE A 75 -25.61 -10.16 -5.40
C ILE A 75 -24.42 -9.51 -6.11
N HIS A 76 -24.20 -9.83 -7.37
CA HIS A 76 -23.20 -9.16 -8.21
C HIS A 76 -23.76 -8.84 -9.60
N ASN A 77 -23.19 -7.84 -10.25
CA ASN A 77 -23.69 -7.36 -11.54
C ASN A 77 -22.86 -7.96 -12.70
N ALA A 78 -23.53 -8.43 -13.75
CA ALA A 78 -22.91 -9.17 -14.85
C ALA A 78 -21.87 -8.34 -15.63
N GLU A 79 -22.11 -7.05 -15.76
CA GLU A 79 -21.35 -6.08 -16.56
C GLU A 79 -20.80 -4.94 -15.70
N ASP A 80 -20.54 -5.21 -14.41
CA ASP A 80 -19.83 -4.26 -13.56
C ASP A 80 -18.50 -3.86 -14.22
N ASN A 81 -18.35 -2.56 -14.49
CA ASN A 81 -17.19 -1.96 -15.12
C ASN A 81 -16.33 -1.15 -14.14
N CYS A 82 -16.75 -1.10 -12.88
CA CYS A 82 -15.95 -0.60 -11.78
C CYS A 82 -15.02 -1.73 -11.32
N CYS A 83 -15.60 -2.73 -10.64
CA CYS A 83 -14.84 -3.37 -9.56
C CYS A 83 -15.20 -4.87 -9.30
N PHE A 84 -16.48 -5.26 -9.32
CA PHE A 84 -16.91 -6.59 -8.82
C PHE A 84 -17.74 -7.40 -9.82
N ARG A 85 -17.23 -7.52 -11.05
CA ARG A 85 -17.96 -8.20 -12.13
C ARG A 85 -18.28 -9.65 -11.78
N ALA A 86 -19.55 -10.03 -11.90
CA ALA A 86 -20.06 -11.31 -11.41
C ALA A 86 -19.24 -12.54 -11.88
N PRO A 87 -18.91 -12.75 -13.18
CA PRO A 87 -18.12 -13.90 -13.59
C PRO A 87 -16.69 -13.90 -13.08
N LEU A 88 -16.13 -12.71 -12.80
CA LEU A 88 -14.78 -12.56 -12.25
C LEU A 88 -14.74 -13.00 -10.78
N VAL A 89 -15.75 -12.61 -10.00
CA VAL A 89 -15.77 -12.86 -8.56
C VAL A 89 -16.33 -14.24 -8.20
N LYS A 90 -17.39 -14.69 -8.87
CA LYS A 90 -18.18 -15.87 -8.49
C LYS A 90 -17.36 -17.14 -8.18
N PRO A 91 -16.30 -17.49 -8.93
CA PRO A 91 -15.55 -18.72 -8.68
C PRO A 91 -14.98 -18.82 -7.25
N LEU A 92 -14.41 -17.73 -6.71
CA LEU A 92 -13.72 -17.76 -5.42
C LEU A 92 -14.63 -17.39 -4.24
N ILE A 93 -15.57 -16.45 -4.43
CA ILE A 93 -16.40 -15.94 -3.33
C ILE A 93 -17.76 -16.64 -3.22
N TYR A 94 -18.22 -17.36 -4.24
CA TYR A 94 -19.41 -18.19 -4.15
C TYR A 94 -19.09 -19.67 -4.31
N ASP A 95 -18.59 -20.09 -5.47
CA ASP A 95 -18.40 -21.52 -5.77
C ASP A 95 -17.40 -22.18 -4.80
N GLY A 96 -16.30 -21.49 -4.48
CA GLY A 96 -15.31 -21.92 -3.49
C GLY A 96 -15.84 -21.97 -2.04
N ILE A 97 -16.91 -21.24 -1.73
CA ILE A 97 -17.44 -21.11 -0.36
C ILE A 97 -18.61 -22.06 -0.09
N ARG A 98 -19.37 -22.47 -1.12
CA ARG A 98 -20.48 -23.43 -0.99
C ARG A 98 -20.13 -24.70 -0.19
N PRO A 99 -18.92 -25.31 -0.31
CA PRO A 99 -18.55 -26.45 0.51
C PRO A 99 -18.58 -26.20 2.03
N PHE A 100 -18.33 -24.98 2.49
CA PHE A 100 -18.38 -24.67 3.93
C PHE A 100 -19.82 -24.71 4.46
N PHE A 101 -20.79 -24.19 3.71
CA PHE A 101 -22.22 -24.31 4.04
C PHE A 101 -22.71 -25.77 4.00
N LYS A 102 -22.14 -26.58 3.11
CA LYS A 102 -22.41 -28.03 3.01
C LYS A 102 -22.02 -28.79 4.27
N LEU A 103 -20.96 -28.39 4.96
CA LEU A 103 -20.55 -29.02 6.24
C LEU A 103 -21.65 -28.97 7.30
N TYR A 104 -22.56 -27.99 7.20
CA TYR A 104 -23.71 -27.81 8.09
C TYR A 104 -25.02 -28.34 7.49
N GLY A 105 -25.01 -28.87 6.27
CA GLY A 105 -26.22 -29.24 5.53
C GLY A 105 -27.11 -28.03 5.21
N LYS A 106 -26.50 -26.85 4.99
CA LYS A 106 -27.18 -25.55 4.82
C LYS A 106 -26.80 -24.84 3.52
N GLU A 107 -26.58 -25.60 2.44
CA GLU A 107 -26.24 -25.04 1.13
C GLU A 107 -27.36 -24.17 0.53
N ASP A 108 -28.60 -24.43 0.90
CA ASP A 108 -29.81 -23.78 0.38
C ASP A 108 -30.00 -22.33 0.87
N VAL A 109 -29.36 -21.98 1.98
CA VAL A 109 -29.39 -20.63 2.55
C VAL A 109 -28.22 -19.76 2.07
N PHE A 110 -27.25 -20.31 1.34
CA PHE A 110 -26.19 -19.56 0.66
C PHE A 110 -26.51 -19.44 -0.83
N ARG A 111 -26.88 -18.24 -1.26
CA ARG A 111 -27.43 -17.99 -2.59
C ARG A 111 -26.60 -17.00 -3.38
N TRP A 112 -26.64 -17.15 -4.69
CA TRP A 112 -26.05 -16.24 -5.66
C TRP A 112 -27.13 -15.62 -6.52
N TYR A 113 -27.03 -14.32 -6.77
CA TYR A 113 -27.79 -13.65 -7.81
C TYR A 113 -26.86 -12.83 -8.70
N GLU A 114 -27.01 -13.01 -10.00
CA GLU A 114 -26.30 -12.24 -11.02
C GLU A 114 -27.28 -11.29 -11.71
N ASN A 115 -27.14 -10.00 -11.42
CA ASN A 115 -27.96 -8.97 -12.04
C ASN A 115 -27.58 -8.76 -13.49
N ARG A 116 -28.61 -8.71 -14.35
CA ARG A 116 -28.48 -8.44 -15.79
C ARG A 116 -29.34 -7.25 -16.25
N ASP A 117 -30.08 -6.64 -15.33
CA ASP A 117 -30.91 -5.47 -15.59
C ASP A 117 -30.68 -4.38 -14.52
N PRO A 118 -29.93 -3.31 -14.83
CA PRO A 118 -29.20 -3.07 -16.09
C PRO A 118 -27.91 -3.91 -16.24
N GLY A 119 -27.52 -4.68 -15.22
CA GLY A 119 -26.28 -5.47 -15.23
C GLY A 119 -25.01 -4.66 -14.94
N THR A 120 -25.09 -3.33 -14.88
CA THR A 120 -24.00 -2.42 -14.50
C THR A 120 -23.83 -2.32 -12.98
N HIS A 121 -22.87 -1.54 -12.48
CA HIS A 121 -22.65 -1.37 -11.03
C HIS A 121 -23.86 -0.70 -10.32
N ASN A 122 -24.75 -1.50 -9.71
CA ASN A 122 -26.03 -0.99 -9.19
C ASN A 122 -26.63 -1.83 -8.03
N TYR A 123 -27.61 -1.23 -7.34
CA TYR A 123 -28.56 -1.89 -6.43
C TYR A 123 -29.99 -1.39 -6.73
N GLN A 124 -30.37 -1.45 -8.00
CA GLN A 124 -31.65 -0.99 -8.52
C GLN A 124 -32.75 -2.03 -8.29
N LEU A 125 -33.94 -1.78 -8.87
CA LEU A 125 -35.18 -2.49 -8.59
C LEU A 125 -35.01 -4.01 -8.61
N ASP A 126 -34.44 -4.56 -9.68
CA ASP A 126 -34.24 -6.01 -9.83
C ASP A 126 -33.42 -6.60 -8.66
N ASN A 127 -32.28 -5.99 -8.34
CA ASN A 127 -31.47 -6.39 -7.20
C ASN A 127 -32.22 -6.26 -5.86
N ARG A 128 -32.99 -5.19 -5.66
CA ARG A 128 -33.75 -4.97 -4.43
C ARG A 128 -34.87 -5.98 -4.26
N GLU A 129 -35.62 -6.32 -5.30
CA GLU A 129 -36.67 -7.34 -5.24
C GLU A 129 -36.10 -8.72 -4.87
N HIS A 130 -34.90 -9.05 -5.36
CA HIS A 130 -34.18 -10.26 -4.92
C HIS A 130 -33.80 -10.22 -3.44
N ALA A 131 -33.34 -9.08 -2.93
CA ALA A 131 -33.05 -8.89 -1.51
C ALA A 131 -34.32 -8.96 -0.64
N TYR A 132 -35.43 -8.35 -1.07
CA TYR A 132 -36.72 -8.39 -0.34
C TYR A 132 -37.23 -9.81 -0.21
N ARG A 133 -37.21 -10.58 -1.31
CA ARG A 133 -37.63 -11.97 -1.32
C ARG A 133 -36.76 -12.81 -0.38
N PHE A 134 -35.45 -12.57 -0.40
CA PHE A 134 -34.52 -13.25 0.50
C PHE A 134 -34.82 -12.93 1.96
N PHE A 135 -34.85 -11.66 2.36
CA PHE A 135 -35.06 -11.28 3.76
C PHE A 135 -36.43 -11.71 4.29
N SER A 136 -37.50 -11.49 3.52
CA SER A 136 -38.85 -11.92 3.94
C SER A 136 -38.91 -13.42 4.19
N GLN A 137 -38.29 -14.23 3.31
CA GLN A 137 -38.18 -15.68 3.52
C GLN A 137 -37.38 -16.03 4.78
N GLN A 138 -36.19 -15.44 4.96
CA GLN A 138 -35.31 -15.79 6.08
C GLN A 138 -35.83 -15.31 7.44
N PHE A 139 -36.61 -14.23 7.47
CA PHE A 139 -37.23 -13.70 8.68
C PHE A 139 -38.63 -14.27 8.95
N GLY A 140 -39.10 -15.24 8.15
CA GLY A 140 -40.41 -15.87 8.35
C GLY A 140 -41.58 -14.90 8.16
N MET A 141 -41.39 -13.88 7.33
CA MET A 141 -42.41 -12.89 6.97
C MET A 141 -43.19 -13.36 5.74
N SER A 142 -44.32 -12.72 5.45
CA SER A 142 -44.97 -12.85 4.14
C SER A 142 -43.96 -12.48 3.05
N ILE A 143 -43.90 -13.29 1.99
CA ILE A 143 -42.95 -13.07 0.89
C ILE A 143 -43.20 -11.70 0.27
N VAL A 144 -42.14 -10.89 0.20
CA VAL A 144 -42.12 -9.60 -0.48
C VAL A 144 -41.32 -9.77 -1.76
N ASP A 145 -42.00 -9.83 -2.90
CA ASP A 145 -41.38 -10.04 -4.21
C ASP A 145 -41.43 -8.81 -5.12
N LYS A 146 -42.10 -7.73 -4.68
CA LYS A 146 -42.25 -6.47 -5.38
C LYS A 146 -41.96 -5.27 -4.50
N GLU A 147 -41.30 -4.28 -5.09
CA GLU A 147 -41.08 -2.97 -4.48
C GLU A 147 -42.41 -2.26 -4.24
N ILE A 148 -42.53 -1.60 -3.10
CA ILE A 148 -43.68 -0.74 -2.81
C ILE A 148 -43.56 0.58 -3.61
N PRO A 149 -44.65 1.33 -3.85
CA PRO A 149 -44.58 2.65 -4.48
C PRO A 149 -43.88 3.75 -3.64
N ALA A 150 -42.64 3.53 -3.20
CA ALA A 150 -41.88 4.43 -2.33
C ALA A 150 -41.34 5.68 -3.04
N GLY A 151 -41.45 5.77 -4.38
CA GLY A 151 -40.88 6.88 -5.14
C GLY A 151 -41.36 8.26 -4.69
N GLN A 152 -42.59 8.36 -4.17
CA GLN A 152 -43.15 9.62 -3.63
C GLN A 152 -42.64 9.95 -2.22
N GLU A 153 -42.04 8.98 -1.52
CA GLU A 153 -41.49 9.15 -0.17
C GLU A 153 -39.98 9.49 -0.21
N ILE A 154 -39.33 9.32 -1.36
CA ILE A 154 -37.92 9.69 -1.54
C ILE A 154 -37.83 11.20 -1.62
N LYS A 155 -37.28 11.79 -0.56
CA LYS A 155 -37.03 13.23 -0.48
C LYS A 155 -35.87 13.65 -1.38
N ALA A 156 -35.88 14.91 -1.80
CA ALA A 156 -34.77 15.51 -2.52
C ALA A 156 -33.52 15.60 -1.64
N TYR A 157 -32.34 15.72 -2.26
CA TYR A 157 -31.07 15.83 -1.54
C TYR A 157 -31.12 16.97 -0.51
N GLU A 158 -31.66 18.13 -0.88
CA GLU A 158 -31.77 19.33 -0.05
C GLU A 158 -32.62 19.10 1.21
N GLU A 159 -33.61 18.21 1.13
CA GLU A 159 -34.48 17.83 2.25
C GLU A 159 -33.85 16.76 3.16
N LEU A 160 -32.85 16.02 2.65
CA LEU A 160 -32.07 15.03 3.39
C LEU A 160 -30.80 15.62 4.01
N VAL A 161 -30.37 16.80 3.55
CA VAL A 161 -29.21 17.49 4.09
C VAL A 161 -29.47 17.89 5.54
N VAL A 162 -28.88 17.12 6.45
CA VAL A 162 -28.72 17.50 7.85
C VAL A 162 -27.31 18.05 8.02
N GLY A 163 -27.19 19.26 8.54
CA GLY A 163 -25.89 19.85 8.83
C GLY A 163 -25.11 19.00 9.85
N LEU A 164 -23.79 18.97 9.72
CA LEU A 164 -22.91 18.39 10.74
C LEU A 164 -22.67 19.42 11.85
N SER A 165 -22.46 18.96 13.08
CA SER A 165 -21.99 19.83 14.16
C SER A 165 -20.68 20.51 13.75
N LYS A 166 -20.49 21.77 14.16
CA LYS A 166 -19.24 22.52 13.90
C LYS A 166 -18.01 21.82 14.48
N ASP A 167 -18.20 21.02 15.53
CA ASP A 167 -17.13 20.30 16.22
C ASP A 167 -16.98 18.85 15.74
N ASN A 168 -17.66 18.46 14.66
CA ASN A 168 -17.55 17.11 14.11
C ASN A 168 -16.17 16.92 13.45
N LEU A 169 -15.34 16.07 14.06
CA LEU A 169 -13.98 15.84 13.58
C LEU A 169 -13.98 15.10 12.24
N THR A 170 -13.12 15.55 11.32
CA THR A 170 -12.77 14.75 10.15
C THR A 170 -11.83 13.61 10.53
N ILE A 171 -11.65 12.61 9.65
CA ILE A 171 -10.62 11.56 9.84
C ILE A 171 -9.24 12.19 10.02
N LEU A 172 -8.94 13.27 9.28
CA LEU A 172 -7.68 13.99 9.39
C LEU A 172 -7.54 14.71 10.74
N ASP A 173 -8.60 15.34 11.25
CA ASP A 173 -8.56 16.00 12.57
C ASP A 173 -8.43 14.98 13.71
N LEU A 174 -9.04 13.80 13.57
CA LEU A 174 -8.83 12.69 14.49
C LEU A 174 -7.37 12.21 14.44
N ALA A 175 -6.81 12.03 13.25
CA ALA A 175 -5.41 11.64 13.08
C ALA A 175 -4.45 12.67 13.71
N ARG A 176 -4.68 13.96 13.48
CA ARG A 176 -3.92 15.07 14.12
C ARG A 176 -4.03 15.02 15.65
N LYS A 177 -5.21 14.75 16.19
CA LYS A 177 -5.42 14.64 17.63
C LYS A 177 -4.67 13.44 18.24
N ILE A 178 -4.70 12.30 17.56
CA ILE A 178 -3.94 11.10 17.97
C ILE A 178 -2.43 11.38 17.91
N ALA A 179 -1.95 11.95 16.81
CA ALA A 179 -0.57 12.36 16.62
C ALA A 179 -0.06 13.31 17.70
N GLY A 180 -0.80 14.38 18.01
CA GLY A 180 -0.42 15.37 19.02
C GLY A 180 -0.36 14.82 20.45
N ALA A 181 -0.99 13.67 20.71
CA ALA A 181 -0.91 12.96 21.98
C ALA A 181 0.32 12.05 22.10
N THR A 182 1.00 11.74 21.00
CA THR A 182 2.20 10.88 20.98
C THR A 182 3.32 11.51 21.81
N ARG A 183 3.99 10.68 22.62
CA ARG A 183 5.17 11.07 23.41
C ARG A 183 6.27 10.04 23.17
N ARG A 184 7.46 10.53 22.85
CA ARG A 184 8.64 9.68 22.62
C ARG A 184 9.72 10.03 23.63
N SER A 185 10.48 9.04 24.09
CA SER A 185 11.58 9.26 25.04
C SER A 185 12.67 10.17 24.43
N PRO A 186 13.34 11.01 25.23
CA PRO A 186 14.42 11.84 24.74
C PRO A 186 15.61 10.99 24.28
N ILE A 187 16.34 11.50 23.28
CA ILE A 187 17.60 10.89 22.84
C ILE A 187 18.67 11.16 23.91
N PRO A 188 19.38 10.14 24.41
CA PRO A 188 20.45 10.36 25.38
C PRO A 188 21.57 11.24 24.81
N SER A 189 22.06 12.19 25.60
CA SER A 189 23.17 13.08 25.22
C SER A 189 24.54 12.42 25.36
N VAL A 190 24.68 11.43 26.23
CA VAL A 190 25.94 10.72 26.49
C VAL A 190 26.18 9.67 25.41
N SER A 191 27.37 9.69 24.78
CA SER A 191 27.72 8.85 23.62
C SER A 191 27.39 7.35 23.82
N ALA A 192 27.88 6.73 24.89
CA ALA A 192 27.62 5.30 25.15
C ALA A 192 26.12 4.99 25.31
N ALA A 193 25.37 5.86 26.01
CA ALA A 193 23.93 5.71 26.16
C ALA A 193 23.19 5.94 24.84
N ARG A 194 23.69 6.85 23.99
CA ARG A 194 23.14 7.12 22.65
C ARG A 194 23.34 5.93 21.72
N SER A 195 24.51 5.27 21.74
CA SER A 195 24.73 4.04 20.96
C SER A 195 23.82 2.90 21.39
N ALA A 196 23.63 2.70 22.71
CA ALA A 196 22.71 1.69 23.24
C ALA A 196 21.25 2.00 22.86
N TRP A 197 20.85 3.27 22.96
CA TRP A 197 19.55 3.75 22.51
C TRP A 197 19.34 3.48 21.01
N ALA A 198 20.28 3.86 20.15
CA ALA A 198 20.18 3.66 18.70
C ALA A 198 20.08 2.17 18.35
N HIS A 199 20.78 1.29 19.07
CA HIS A 199 20.67 -0.16 18.88
C HIS A 199 19.27 -0.68 19.24
N SER A 200 18.71 -0.26 20.39
CA SER A 200 17.35 -0.63 20.80
C SER A 200 16.28 -0.11 19.83
N GLU A 201 16.37 1.17 19.47
CA GLU A 201 15.43 1.79 18.54
C GLU A 201 15.51 1.16 17.15
N ARG A 202 16.68 0.67 16.72
CA ARG A 202 16.80 -0.06 15.46
C ARG A 202 16.03 -1.37 15.46
N GLN A 203 16.02 -2.12 16.57
CA GLN A 203 15.20 -3.33 16.68
C GLN A 203 13.70 -3.01 16.56
N LYS A 204 13.29 -1.88 17.15
CA LYS A 204 11.93 -1.38 17.02
C LYS A 204 11.61 -0.94 15.59
N LEU A 205 12.53 -0.25 14.93
CA LEU A 205 12.39 0.18 13.54
C LEU A 205 12.21 -1.03 12.62
N ILE A 206 13.02 -2.09 12.80
CA ILE A 206 12.89 -3.36 12.06
C ILE A 206 11.47 -3.91 12.17
N SER A 207 10.89 -3.91 13.37
CA SER A 207 9.52 -4.38 13.58
C SER A 207 8.48 -3.48 12.91
N VAL A 208 8.61 -2.16 13.04
CA VAL A 208 7.63 -1.18 12.55
C VAL A 208 7.58 -1.14 11.03
N VAL A 209 8.75 -1.08 10.37
CA VAL A 209 8.82 -1.06 8.90
C VAL A 209 8.82 -2.46 8.30
N ARG A 210 8.64 -3.51 9.12
CA ARG A 210 8.64 -4.92 8.70
C ARG A 210 9.89 -5.28 7.87
N TYR A 211 11.03 -4.73 8.28
CA TYR A 211 12.28 -4.90 7.54
C TYR A 211 12.68 -6.38 7.45
N LYS A 212 12.86 -6.84 6.22
CA LYS A 212 13.41 -8.15 5.88
C LYS A 212 14.61 -7.90 4.97
N PRO A 213 15.83 -8.35 5.32
CA PRO A 213 16.97 -8.23 4.42
C PRO A 213 16.69 -8.92 3.09
N GLU A 214 16.89 -8.20 1.99
CA GLU A 214 16.80 -8.73 0.63
C GLU A 214 18.19 -9.05 0.10
N ARG A 215 18.26 -9.90 -0.94
CA ARG A 215 19.50 -10.21 -1.64
C ARG A 215 19.34 -10.01 -3.13
N LEU A 216 20.41 -9.57 -3.79
CA LEU A 216 20.45 -9.60 -5.25
C LEU A 216 20.43 -11.04 -5.73
N ALA A 217 19.30 -11.44 -6.33
CA ALA A 217 19.21 -12.68 -7.08
C ALA A 217 19.99 -12.57 -8.39
N ARG A 218 19.91 -11.40 -9.05
CA ARG A 218 20.60 -11.15 -10.30
C ARG A 218 20.86 -9.66 -10.54
N THR A 219 21.95 -9.36 -11.24
CA THR A 219 22.24 -8.03 -11.75
C THR A 219 22.46 -8.10 -13.25
N TRP A 220 21.62 -7.41 -14.01
CA TRP A 220 21.77 -7.29 -15.47
C TRP A 220 22.37 -5.94 -15.82
N THR A 221 23.44 -5.94 -16.62
CA THR A 221 23.87 -4.73 -17.32
C THR A 221 23.08 -4.64 -18.63
N VAL A 222 22.03 -3.83 -18.63
CA VAL A 222 21.08 -3.76 -19.75
C VAL A 222 21.49 -2.80 -20.85
N ALA A 223 22.36 -1.83 -20.53
CA ALA A 223 22.97 -0.93 -21.51
C ALA A 223 24.30 -0.39 -20.98
N ASN A 224 25.19 0.02 -21.89
CA ASN A 224 26.44 0.69 -21.56
C ASN A 224 26.80 1.72 -22.63
N THR A 225 27.41 2.84 -22.22
CA THR A 225 28.00 3.79 -23.17
C THR A 225 29.33 4.33 -22.64
N LYS A 226 30.25 4.63 -23.56
CA LYS A 226 31.46 5.43 -23.31
C LYS A 226 31.51 6.52 -24.36
N ASN A 227 31.06 7.71 -24.01
CA ASN A 227 30.93 8.81 -24.96
C ASN A 227 31.04 10.16 -24.24
N LYS A 228 31.57 11.17 -24.94
CA LYS A 228 31.67 12.56 -24.45
C LYS A 228 32.30 12.68 -23.05
N GLY A 229 33.36 11.89 -22.78
CA GLY A 229 34.06 11.91 -21.49
C GLY A 229 33.36 11.15 -20.34
N LEU A 230 32.19 10.54 -20.60
CA LEU A 230 31.43 9.80 -19.60
C LEU A 230 31.37 8.30 -19.92
N GLU A 231 31.41 7.50 -18.86
CA GLU A 231 31.07 6.08 -18.88
C GLU A 231 29.74 5.90 -18.14
N THR A 232 28.80 5.20 -18.79
CA THR A 232 27.50 4.85 -18.20
C THR A 232 27.25 3.35 -18.28
N LEU A 233 26.63 2.81 -17.23
CA LEU A 233 26.13 1.43 -17.17
C LEU A 233 24.72 1.46 -16.58
N SER A 234 23.75 0.98 -17.35
CA SER A 234 22.36 0.82 -16.90
C SER A 234 22.14 -0.58 -16.36
N TYR A 235 21.44 -0.67 -15.24
CA TYR A 235 21.22 -1.91 -14.51
C TYR A 235 19.74 -2.21 -14.28
N LEU A 236 19.42 -3.50 -14.29
CA LEU A 236 18.26 -4.08 -13.64
C LEU A 236 18.75 -4.96 -12.48
N PHE A 237 18.31 -4.65 -11.27
CA PHE A 237 18.61 -5.36 -10.03
C PHE A 237 17.41 -6.22 -9.65
N GLU A 238 17.49 -7.52 -9.85
CA GLU A 238 16.45 -8.47 -9.44
C GLU A 238 16.74 -8.96 -8.03
N MET A 239 15.74 -8.85 -7.15
CA MET A 239 15.83 -9.26 -5.75
C MET A 239 15.27 -10.68 -5.56
N ASP A 240 15.66 -11.33 -4.47
CA ASP A 240 15.24 -12.69 -4.13
C ASP A 240 13.76 -12.82 -3.73
N ASN A 241 13.08 -11.70 -3.47
CA ASN A 241 11.63 -11.63 -3.28
C ASN A 241 10.83 -11.46 -4.59
N GLY A 242 11.50 -11.43 -5.74
CA GLY A 242 10.88 -11.28 -7.06
C GLY A 242 10.59 -9.83 -7.48
N LEU A 243 10.86 -8.84 -6.61
CA LEU A 243 10.81 -7.43 -6.96
C LEU A 243 12.12 -6.97 -7.63
N ALA A 244 12.10 -5.78 -8.21
CA ALA A 244 13.26 -5.24 -8.90
C ALA A 244 13.42 -3.73 -8.73
N ALA A 245 14.67 -3.28 -8.85
CA ALA A 245 15.05 -1.88 -8.98
C ALA A 245 15.82 -1.67 -10.28
N SER A 246 15.82 -0.45 -10.81
CA SER A 246 16.61 -0.09 -11.99
C SER A 246 17.50 1.10 -11.70
N GLY A 247 18.68 1.15 -12.29
CA GLY A 247 19.60 2.26 -12.03
C GLY A 247 20.53 2.56 -13.18
N VAL A 248 21.12 3.75 -13.16
CA VAL A 248 22.18 4.13 -14.10
C VAL A 248 23.38 4.59 -13.28
N TRP A 249 24.47 3.84 -13.40
CA TRP A 249 25.75 4.21 -12.87
C TRP A 249 26.50 5.08 -13.88
N VAL A 250 27.04 6.20 -13.44
CA VAL A 250 27.72 7.20 -14.27
C VAL A 250 29.00 7.65 -13.58
N LYS A 251 30.08 7.78 -14.36
CA LYS A 251 31.32 8.43 -13.94
C LYS A 251 32.03 9.09 -15.13
N GLY A 252 32.98 9.98 -14.84
CA GLY A 252 33.99 10.38 -15.82
C GLY A 252 34.83 9.17 -16.28
N ILE A 253 35.19 9.13 -17.57
CA ILE A 253 36.06 8.07 -18.10
C ILE A 253 37.40 8.09 -17.35
N ASP A 254 37.93 9.28 -17.10
CA ASP A 254 39.21 9.52 -16.42
C ASP A 254 39.05 9.73 -14.90
N ALA A 255 37.88 9.43 -14.34
CA ALA A 255 37.63 9.59 -12.90
C ALA A 255 38.65 8.78 -12.08
N PRO A 256 39.21 9.35 -10.99
CA PRO A 256 40.24 8.70 -10.19
C PRO A 256 39.83 7.34 -9.64
N ALA A 257 40.80 6.43 -9.51
CA ALA A 257 40.61 5.21 -8.74
C ALA A 257 40.28 5.57 -7.29
N GLY A 258 39.16 5.06 -6.76
CA GLY A 258 38.68 5.40 -5.42
C GLY A 258 37.90 6.71 -5.31
N ALA A 259 37.48 7.32 -6.43
CA ALA A 259 36.54 8.43 -6.44
C ALA A 259 35.31 8.15 -5.56
N ARG A 260 34.84 9.18 -4.83
CA ARG A 260 33.68 9.08 -3.94
C ARG A 260 32.48 8.51 -4.70
N VAL A 261 31.72 7.66 -4.02
CA VAL A 261 30.58 6.96 -4.60
C VAL A 261 29.30 7.48 -3.96
N THR A 262 28.35 7.87 -4.80
CA THR A 262 27.08 8.48 -4.41
C THR A 262 25.90 7.69 -4.98
N LEU A 263 24.97 7.29 -4.13
CA LEU A 263 23.64 6.81 -4.48
C LEU A 263 22.68 7.98 -4.51
N LEU A 264 21.85 8.07 -5.55
CA LEU A 264 20.93 9.17 -5.75
C LEU A 264 19.51 8.66 -5.98
N LEU A 265 18.58 9.11 -5.15
CA LEU A 265 17.14 8.86 -5.23
C LEU A 265 16.39 10.16 -5.50
N HIS A 266 15.27 10.05 -6.22
CA HIS A 266 14.43 11.20 -6.55
C HIS A 266 12.96 10.79 -6.62
N ASP A 267 12.04 11.57 -6.05
CA ASP A 267 10.61 11.21 -5.97
C ASP A 267 9.95 11.01 -7.34
N GLN A 268 10.36 11.82 -8.33
CA GLN A 268 9.96 11.70 -9.75
C GLN A 268 10.80 10.70 -10.57
N GLY A 269 11.58 9.86 -9.89
CA GLY A 269 12.46 8.85 -10.49
C GLY A 269 13.79 9.38 -11.03
N ARG A 270 14.69 8.45 -11.34
CA ARG A 270 16.10 8.70 -11.69
C ARG A 270 16.30 9.66 -12.88
N LYS A 271 15.34 9.75 -13.81
CA LYS A 271 15.41 10.70 -14.95
C LYS A 271 15.35 12.15 -14.48
N ALA A 272 14.54 12.44 -13.46
CA ALA A 272 14.45 13.78 -12.89
C ALA A 272 15.71 14.17 -12.11
N ALA A 273 16.48 13.17 -11.65
CA ALA A 273 17.74 13.36 -10.92
C ALA A 273 18.93 13.80 -11.81
N ALA A 274 18.71 14.13 -13.08
CA ALA A 274 19.78 14.43 -14.04
C ALA A 274 20.67 15.62 -13.63
N VAL A 275 20.09 16.65 -13.01
CA VAL A 275 20.84 17.83 -12.54
C VAL A 275 21.75 17.46 -11.38
N ASP A 276 21.21 16.76 -10.37
CA ASP A 276 21.96 16.29 -9.19
C ASP A 276 23.07 15.32 -9.59
N LEU A 277 22.76 14.37 -10.49
CA LEU A 277 23.74 13.44 -11.04
C LEU A 277 24.88 14.19 -11.77
N SER A 278 24.54 15.14 -12.63
CA SER A 278 25.53 15.93 -13.38
C SER A 278 26.45 16.71 -12.44
N ALA A 279 25.89 17.34 -11.40
CA ALA A 279 26.67 18.10 -10.43
C ALA A 279 27.71 17.23 -9.71
N ARG A 280 27.35 15.99 -9.34
CA ARG A 280 28.26 15.03 -8.67
C ARG A 280 29.33 14.51 -9.63
N VAL A 281 28.95 14.11 -10.84
CA VAL A 281 29.90 13.60 -11.85
C VAL A 281 30.92 14.67 -12.25
N ASN A 282 30.50 15.94 -12.36
CA ASN A 282 31.41 17.08 -12.61
C ASN A 282 32.39 17.35 -11.44
N GLY A 283 32.13 16.79 -10.26
CA GLY A 283 33.03 16.79 -9.11
C GLY A 283 33.90 15.53 -9.03
N ASP A 284 34.07 14.80 -10.14
CA ASP A 284 34.81 13.54 -10.23
C ASP A 284 34.27 12.40 -9.34
N GLU A 285 32.99 12.45 -8.94
CA GLU A 285 32.33 11.37 -8.22
C GLU A 285 31.77 10.28 -9.16
N GLN A 286 31.59 9.07 -8.62
CA GLN A 286 30.83 7.99 -9.25
C GLN A 286 29.40 8.02 -8.71
N VAL A 287 28.40 8.04 -9.59
CA VAL A 287 27.00 8.18 -9.17
C VAL A 287 26.17 7.00 -9.64
N LEU A 288 25.37 6.40 -8.77
CA LEU A 288 24.29 5.48 -9.15
C LEU A 288 22.95 6.15 -8.86
N ALA A 289 22.26 6.64 -9.90
CA ALA A 289 20.89 7.10 -9.78
C ALA A 289 19.92 5.91 -9.93
N LEU A 290 18.99 5.78 -8.99
CA LEU A 290 18.21 4.57 -8.79
C LEU A 290 16.69 4.84 -8.76
N ASP A 291 15.94 3.98 -9.43
CA ASP A 291 14.50 3.79 -9.25
C ASP A 291 14.30 2.48 -8.48
N LEU A 292 13.85 2.58 -7.23
CA LEU A 292 13.43 1.43 -6.43
C LEU A 292 12.08 0.90 -6.94
N THR A 293 11.63 -0.25 -6.42
CA THR A 293 10.26 -0.72 -6.68
C THR A 293 9.25 0.40 -6.37
N PHE A 294 8.25 0.59 -7.24
CA PHE A 294 7.26 1.66 -7.25
C PHE A 294 7.73 3.05 -7.73
N PHE A 295 8.96 3.17 -8.24
CA PHE A 295 9.48 4.40 -8.84
C PHE A 295 9.84 4.24 -10.32
N GLY A 296 9.91 5.38 -11.02
CA GLY A 296 10.43 5.46 -12.38
C GLY A 296 9.49 4.98 -13.48
N ASP A 297 10.03 4.92 -14.71
CA ASP A 297 9.25 4.64 -15.91
C ASP A 297 8.58 3.26 -15.91
N THR A 298 9.14 2.29 -15.17
CA THR A 298 8.59 0.93 -15.10
C THR A 298 7.23 0.89 -14.41
N TRP A 299 6.99 1.82 -13.48
CA TRP A 299 5.78 1.84 -12.64
C TRP A 299 4.80 2.94 -13.02
N LYS A 300 5.20 3.91 -13.85
CA LYS A 300 4.41 5.13 -14.12
C LYS A 300 2.99 4.88 -14.64
N ASP A 301 2.79 3.80 -15.41
CA ASP A 301 1.50 3.47 -16.05
C ASP A 301 0.73 2.38 -15.29
N LEU A 302 1.20 1.99 -14.10
CA LEU A 302 0.68 0.86 -13.32
C LEU A 302 0.03 1.26 -11.99
N GLU A 303 -0.18 2.57 -11.75
CA GLU A 303 -0.79 3.07 -10.51
C GLU A 303 -0.15 2.44 -9.25
N PRO A 304 1.16 2.64 -9.02
CA PRO A 304 1.94 1.85 -8.07
C PRO A 304 1.39 1.88 -6.64
N PHE A 305 0.74 2.99 -6.24
CA PHE A 305 0.05 3.10 -4.96
C PHE A 305 -1.00 2.00 -4.75
N SER A 306 -1.66 1.54 -5.82
CA SER A 306 -2.67 0.50 -5.75
C SER A 306 -2.07 -0.86 -5.36
N TYR A 307 -0.81 -1.14 -5.69
CA TYR A 307 -0.08 -2.31 -5.21
C TYR A 307 0.41 -2.11 -3.77
N VAL A 308 0.84 -0.90 -3.41
CA VAL A 308 1.28 -0.59 -2.04
C VAL A 308 0.17 -0.84 -1.02
N GLN A 309 -1.08 -0.46 -1.30
CA GLN A 309 -2.19 -0.76 -0.37
C GLN A 309 -2.42 -2.27 -0.16
N ILE A 310 -2.16 -3.11 -1.18
CA ILE A 310 -2.26 -4.57 -1.03
C ILE A 310 -1.13 -5.07 -0.15
N LEU A 311 0.10 -4.59 -0.38
CA LEU A 311 1.24 -4.92 0.46
C LEU A 311 1.02 -4.52 1.93
N ASP A 312 0.52 -3.31 2.16
CA ASP A 312 0.20 -2.82 3.49
C ASP A 312 -0.92 -3.67 4.12
N GLY A 313 -1.92 -4.08 3.34
CA GLY A 313 -2.98 -5.01 3.75
C GLY A 313 -2.44 -6.38 4.15
N GLU A 314 -1.52 -6.94 3.37
CA GLU A 314 -0.82 -8.23 3.66
C GLU A 314 0.15 -8.13 4.85
N GLY A 315 0.34 -6.93 5.40
CA GLY A 315 1.16 -6.68 6.56
C GLY A 315 2.63 -6.42 6.26
N GLU A 316 2.98 -6.22 4.99
CA GLU A 316 4.27 -5.66 4.57
C GLU A 316 4.25 -4.13 4.68
N ARG A 317 5.40 -3.48 4.44
CA ARG A 317 5.48 -2.01 4.36
C ARG A 317 6.34 -1.63 3.16
N ALA A 318 5.82 -0.81 2.26
CA ALA A 318 6.57 -0.38 1.07
C ALA A 318 7.92 0.26 1.43
N VAL A 319 7.95 1.15 2.44
CA VAL A 319 9.18 1.79 2.89
C VAL A 319 10.23 0.80 3.42
N GLY A 320 9.80 -0.31 4.04
CA GLY A 320 10.69 -1.36 4.54
C GLY A 320 11.31 -2.19 3.42
N ILE A 321 10.50 -2.57 2.43
CA ILE A 321 10.93 -3.26 1.21
C ILE A 321 11.94 -2.39 0.46
N GLN A 322 11.59 -1.13 0.19
CA GLN A 322 12.46 -0.20 -0.54
C GLN A 322 13.75 0.10 0.23
N ALA A 323 13.71 0.20 1.56
CA ALA A 323 14.92 0.32 2.38
C ALA A 323 15.82 -0.91 2.27
N ALA A 324 15.25 -2.12 2.23
CA ALA A 324 16.01 -3.35 2.02
C ALA A 324 16.68 -3.40 0.64
N GLN A 325 15.95 -3.04 -0.42
CA GLN A 325 16.51 -2.90 -1.78
C GLN A 325 17.66 -1.90 -1.81
N LEU A 326 17.48 -0.73 -1.17
CA LEU A 326 18.50 0.32 -1.14
C LEU A 326 19.77 -0.12 -0.41
N ILE A 327 19.63 -0.79 0.75
CA ILE A 327 20.75 -1.33 1.54
C ILE A 327 21.54 -2.35 0.70
N GLU A 328 20.86 -3.32 0.10
CA GLU A 328 21.51 -4.37 -0.66
C GLU A 328 22.22 -3.83 -1.92
N ILE A 329 21.60 -2.87 -2.63
CA ILE A 329 22.23 -2.19 -3.78
C ILE A 329 23.42 -1.34 -3.34
N ALA A 330 23.35 -0.70 -2.17
CA ALA A 330 24.48 0.03 -1.61
C ALA A 330 25.65 -0.89 -1.27
N GLU A 331 25.38 -2.06 -0.69
CA GLU A 331 26.39 -3.08 -0.43
C GLU A 331 27.01 -3.64 -1.72
N TRP A 332 26.21 -3.89 -2.74
CA TRP A 332 26.70 -4.25 -4.07
C TRP A 332 27.59 -3.16 -4.65
N LEU A 333 27.20 -1.89 -4.52
CA LEU A 333 27.94 -0.76 -5.05
C LEU A 333 29.29 -0.58 -4.34
N ARG A 334 29.34 -0.78 -3.01
CA ARG A 334 30.59 -0.83 -2.22
C ARG A 334 31.55 -1.89 -2.76
N LYS A 335 31.06 -3.12 -2.92
CA LYS A 335 31.85 -4.25 -3.44
C LYS A 335 32.35 -4.00 -4.86
N ARG A 336 31.50 -3.42 -5.72
CA ARG A 336 31.85 -3.11 -7.11
C ARG A 336 32.95 -2.05 -7.22
N THR A 337 32.87 -1.02 -6.39
CA THR A 337 33.74 0.16 -6.48
C THR A 337 34.96 0.10 -5.56
N GLY A 338 34.96 -0.83 -4.60
CA GLY A 338 35.94 -0.89 -3.51
C GLY A 338 35.74 0.16 -2.43
N ALA A 339 34.63 0.92 -2.47
CA ALA A 339 34.35 1.96 -1.49
C ALA A 339 33.97 1.36 -0.12
N GLN A 340 34.53 1.93 0.95
CA GLN A 340 34.18 1.50 2.31
C GLN A 340 32.77 1.91 2.72
N ARG A 341 32.28 3.05 2.26
CA ARG A 341 30.93 3.56 2.50
C ARG A 341 30.46 4.33 1.28
N VAL A 342 29.14 4.48 1.13
CA VAL A 342 28.52 5.20 0.00
C VAL A 342 27.79 6.42 0.52
N ARG A 343 27.90 7.54 -0.16
CA ARG A 343 27.07 8.71 0.15
C ARG A 343 25.65 8.46 -0.36
N LEU A 344 24.64 8.72 0.44
CA LEU A 344 23.25 8.62 0.04
C LEU A 344 22.64 10.01 -0.12
N GLU A 345 22.07 10.29 -1.29
CA GLU A 345 21.34 11.52 -1.57
C GLU A 345 19.91 11.21 -2.01
N SER A 346 18.96 11.96 -1.46
CA SER A 346 17.54 11.88 -1.85
C SER A 346 16.98 13.27 -2.16
N ARG A 347 16.03 13.33 -3.10
CA ARG A 347 15.26 14.54 -3.38
C ARG A 347 13.75 14.26 -3.34
N GLY A 348 13.09 14.91 -2.38
CA GLY A 348 11.66 14.79 -2.11
C GLY A 348 11.33 13.94 -0.89
N ILE A 349 10.10 14.08 -0.41
CA ILE A 349 9.60 13.52 0.85
C ILE A 349 9.52 11.99 0.83
N ARG A 350 9.25 11.37 -0.33
CA ARG A 350 9.11 9.89 -0.41
C ARG A 350 10.47 9.23 -0.27
N THR A 351 11.43 9.68 -1.07
CA THR A 351 12.78 9.13 -1.09
C THR A 351 13.59 9.50 0.14
N GLU A 352 13.32 10.63 0.79
CA GLU A 352 13.83 10.93 2.13
C GLU A 352 13.44 9.86 3.15
N ALA A 353 12.16 9.49 3.23
CA ALA A 353 11.70 8.50 4.19
C ALA A 353 12.43 7.16 4.00
N ILE A 354 12.55 6.70 2.75
CA ILE A 354 13.29 5.50 2.40
C ILE A 354 14.77 5.62 2.80
N ALA A 355 15.41 6.74 2.46
CA ALA A 355 16.83 6.96 2.71
C ALA A 355 17.16 6.99 4.21
N LEU A 356 16.36 7.68 5.01
CA LEU A 356 16.54 7.77 6.46
C LEU A 356 16.24 6.43 7.15
N VAL A 357 15.20 5.69 6.71
CA VAL A 357 14.93 4.35 7.24
C VAL A 357 16.09 3.40 6.92
N ALA A 358 16.58 3.38 5.67
CA ALA A 358 17.70 2.54 5.27
C ALA A 358 18.97 2.85 6.06
N ALA A 359 19.32 4.14 6.21
CA ALA A 359 20.50 4.55 6.95
C ALA A 359 20.37 4.30 8.46
N ALA A 360 19.18 4.47 9.05
CA ALA A 360 18.95 4.14 10.45
C ALA A 360 19.05 2.63 10.72
N LEU A 361 18.63 1.80 9.76
CA LEU A 361 18.76 0.34 9.80
C LEU A 361 20.21 -0.13 9.62
N GLN A 362 20.97 0.49 8.73
CA GLN A 362 22.35 0.08 8.38
C GLN A 362 23.30 1.29 8.28
N PRO A 363 23.62 1.96 9.39
CA PRO A 363 24.41 3.20 9.36
C PRO A 363 25.83 3.00 8.85
N ASP A 364 26.39 1.80 9.00
CA ASP A 364 27.76 1.51 8.57
C ASP A 364 27.96 1.42 7.06
N VAL A 365 26.87 1.35 6.29
CA VAL A 365 26.90 1.30 4.82
C VAL A 365 27.09 2.70 4.23
N PHE A 366 26.57 3.72 4.91
CA PHE A 366 26.45 5.07 4.37
C PHE A 366 27.47 6.02 5.02
N SER A 367 28.14 6.85 4.22
CA SER A 367 29.08 7.85 4.75
C SER A 367 28.35 9.10 5.23
N ASP A 368 27.33 9.51 4.48
CA ASP A 368 26.50 10.68 4.73
C ASP A 368 25.13 10.43 4.12
N VAL A 369 24.10 11.01 4.73
CA VAL A 369 22.74 11.08 4.16
C VAL A 369 22.42 12.56 3.91
N VAL A 370 22.18 12.91 2.65
CA VAL A 370 21.86 14.28 2.23
C VAL A 370 20.47 14.30 1.63
N VAL A 371 19.60 15.13 2.21
CA VAL A 371 18.21 15.26 1.77
C VAL A 371 18.01 16.64 1.15
N HIS A 372 17.42 16.67 -0.04
CA HIS A 372 16.96 17.87 -0.72
C HIS A 372 15.43 17.86 -0.80
N GLU A 373 14.80 19.02 -0.58
CA GLU A 373 13.32 19.15 -0.68
C GLU A 373 12.55 18.13 0.18
N GLY A 374 13.13 17.78 1.33
CA GLY A 374 12.52 16.90 2.32
C GLY A 374 11.54 17.59 3.27
N MET A 375 11.13 16.87 4.29
CA MET A 375 10.26 17.29 5.38
C MET A 375 11.03 17.37 6.70
N ALA A 376 10.71 18.37 7.53
CA ALA A 376 11.33 18.50 8.85
C ALA A 376 10.80 17.47 9.87
N SER A 377 9.61 16.91 9.61
CA SER A 377 8.92 15.93 10.44
C SER A 377 7.90 15.16 9.61
N LEU A 378 7.65 13.90 9.96
CA LEU A 378 6.56 13.08 9.43
C LEU A 378 5.18 13.68 9.74
N ASP A 379 5.06 14.58 10.73
CA ASP A 379 3.84 15.36 10.97
C ASP A 379 3.40 16.17 9.73
N TYR A 380 4.33 16.46 8.82
CA TYR A 380 4.06 17.13 7.55
C TYR A 380 2.89 16.49 6.79
N VAL A 381 2.76 15.15 6.80
CA VAL A 381 1.67 14.42 6.13
C VAL A 381 0.29 14.72 6.73
N LEU A 382 0.24 15.13 8.00
CA LEU A 382 -1.00 15.51 8.69
C LEU A 382 -1.32 16.99 8.52
N GLN A 383 -0.30 17.85 8.40
CA GLN A 383 -0.49 19.29 8.23
C GLN A 383 -0.77 19.66 6.78
N THR A 384 -0.01 19.06 5.86
CA THR A 384 -0.20 19.14 4.43
C THR A 384 -0.97 17.89 4.01
N PRO A 385 -2.17 17.99 3.42
CA PRO A 385 -3.00 16.84 3.09
C PRO A 385 -2.42 16.05 1.89
N VAL A 386 -1.25 15.44 2.09
CA VAL A 386 -0.61 14.54 1.14
C VAL A 386 -1.54 13.35 0.96
N ARG A 387 -1.86 13.00 -0.29
CA ARG A 387 -2.73 11.84 -0.56
C ARG A 387 -1.88 10.58 -0.56
N PHE A 388 -2.47 9.46 -0.13
CA PHE A 388 -1.82 8.14 -0.19
C PHE A 388 -1.27 7.83 -1.58
N GLN A 389 -2.04 8.10 -2.62
CA GLN A 389 -1.62 7.90 -4.02
C GLN A 389 -0.37 8.67 -4.45
N ASP A 390 -0.06 9.78 -3.78
CA ASP A 390 1.06 10.65 -4.15
C ASP A 390 2.36 10.23 -3.43
N ALA A 391 2.25 9.65 -2.23
CA ALA A 391 3.39 9.31 -1.38
C ALA A 391 3.07 8.12 -0.44
N PRO A 392 2.77 6.92 -0.98
CA PRO A 392 2.27 5.80 -0.20
C PRO A 392 3.28 5.31 0.85
N GLU A 393 4.59 5.49 0.61
CA GLU A 393 5.67 5.15 1.54
C GLU A 393 5.57 5.86 2.90
N LEU A 394 4.91 7.03 2.92
CA LEU A 394 4.75 7.82 4.13
C LEU A 394 3.61 7.32 5.03
N PHE A 395 2.77 6.41 4.54
CA PHE A 395 1.61 5.85 5.24
C PHE A 395 1.95 4.51 5.92
N CYS A 396 3.17 4.36 6.42
CA CYS A 396 3.59 3.20 7.18
C CYS A 396 2.94 3.19 8.59
N LEU A 397 2.07 2.21 8.86
CA LEU A 397 1.41 2.04 10.16
C LEU A 397 2.43 2.07 11.31
N ASP A 398 2.10 2.83 12.37
CA ASP A 398 2.91 3.07 13.57
C ASP A 398 4.27 3.76 13.36
N LEU A 399 4.70 4.08 12.13
CA LEU A 399 5.99 4.75 11.90
C LEU A 399 6.04 6.09 12.63
N TYR A 400 5.06 6.96 12.41
CA TYR A 400 5.02 8.25 13.09
C TYR A 400 4.71 8.11 14.60
N LYS A 401 4.09 7.03 15.05
CA LYS A 401 3.91 6.83 16.49
C LYS A 401 5.27 6.64 17.20
N GLU A 402 6.16 5.88 16.59
CA GLU A 402 7.41 5.46 17.23
C GLU A 402 8.64 6.28 16.80
N PHE A 403 8.61 6.83 15.59
CA PHE A 403 9.71 7.53 14.94
C PHE A 403 9.25 8.85 14.31
N ASP A 404 10.23 9.71 14.08
CA ASP A 404 10.11 10.93 13.31
C ASP A 404 11.51 11.23 12.72
N ILE A 405 11.63 12.24 11.86
CA ILE A 405 12.89 12.62 11.21
C ILE A 405 13.98 12.93 12.25
N ASP A 406 13.61 13.57 13.36
CA ASP A 406 14.50 13.91 14.48
C ASP A 406 15.03 12.69 15.25
N ARG A 407 14.50 11.49 14.99
CA ARG A 407 14.96 10.21 15.56
C ARG A 407 15.68 9.36 14.54
N LEU A 408 15.15 9.27 13.32
CA LEU A 408 15.78 8.50 12.24
C LEU A 408 17.15 9.07 11.88
N ALA A 409 17.28 10.40 11.76
CA ALA A 409 18.55 11.02 11.39
C ALA A 409 19.68 10.77 12.43
N PRO A 410 19.45 10.91 13.75
CA PRO A 410 20.45 10.52 14.75
C PRO A 410 20.81 9.03 14.79
N MET A 411 19.93 8.13 14.33
CA MET A 411 20.20 6.69 14.23
C MET A 411 21.01 6.32 12.98
N ALA A 412 20.91 7.16 11.94
CA ALA A 412 21.64 7.05 10.69
C ALA A 412 23.07 7.62 10.75
N ALA A 413 23.42 8.35 11.81
CA ALA A 413 24.68 9.06 11.99
C ALA A 413 25.79 8.24 12.66
#